data_AF-A0A522WPF6-F1
#
_entry.id   AF-A0A522WPF6-F1
#
_cell.length_a   1.000
_cell.length_b   1.000
_cell.length_c   1.000
_cell.angle_alpha   90.00
_cell.angle_beta   90.00
_cell.angle_gamma   90.00
#
_symmetry.space_group_name_H-M   'P 1'
#
loop_
_entity.id
_entity.type
_entity.pdbx_description
1 polymer ?
#
loop_
_entity_poly.entity_id
_entity_poly.type
_entity_poly.pdbx_seq_one_letter_code
_entity_poly.pdbx_strand_id
1 'polypeptide(L)'
;MKLVSIVIIAGLILLYFIDMAFKLNPFNAEMLIHSGLRFLAGFLVLGIGVFYAHKISLKFAVCFVLALALADDIWDYTRNVDSFNFEVMLHSMYMLAWGALTGYVLMKRWLDGRKLE
;
A
#
# COMPACT_ATOMS: atom_id res chain seq x y z
N MET A 1 -13.29 -2.97 -15.79
CA MET A 1 -12.98 -1.58 -15.37
C MET A 1 -13.76 -1.12 -14.13
N LYS A 2 -15.11 -1.17 -14.09
CA LYS A 2 -15.93 -0.65 -12.97
C LYS A 2 -15.47 -1.04 -11.56
N LEU A 3 -15.09 -2.30 -11.32
CA LEU A 3 -14.67 -2.77 -10.00
C LEU A 3 -13.32 -2.18 -9.55
N VAL A 4 -12.38 -1.96 -10.48
CA VAL A 4 -11.10 -1.28 -10.18
C VAL A 4 -11.39 0.17 -9.76
N SER A 5 -12.24 0.86 -10.52
CA SER A 5 -12.64 2.24 -10.21
C SER A 5 -13.30 2.35 -8.83
N ILE A 6 -14.16 1.39 -8.46
CA ILE A 6 -14.78 1.35 -7.13
C ILE A 6 -13.71 1.20 -6.04
N VAL A 7 -12.75 0.28 -6.20
CA VAL A 7 -11.66 0.08 -5.22
C VAL A 7 -10.79 1.33 -5.08
N ILE A 8 -10.49 2.03 -6.19
CA ILE A 8 -9.73 3.28 -6.15
C ILE A 8 -10.53 4.38 -5.45
N ILE A 9 -11.79 4.60 -5.81
CA ILE A 9 -12.63 5.65 -5.23
C ILE A 9 -12.86 5.39 -3.74
N ALA A 10 -13.24 4.17 -3.37
CA ALA A 10 -13.45 3.80 -1.97
C ALA A 10 -12.16 3.96 -1.16
N GLY A 11 -11.03 3.61 -1.76
CA GLY A 11 -9.71 3.88 -1.19
C GLY A 11 -9.49 5.36 -0.94
N LEU A 12 -9.57 6.19 -1.97
CA LEU A 12 -9.37 7.64 -1.84
C LEU A 12 -10.29 8.29 -0.78
N ILE A 13 -11.54 7.84 -0.69
CA ILE A 13 -12.47 8.29 0.35
C ILE A 13 -11.96 7.92 1.75
N LEU A 14 -11.57 6.66 1.96
CA LEU A 14 -11.04 6.21 3.25
C LEU A 14 -9.72 6.88 3.61
N LEU A 15 -8.83 7.08 2.64
CA LEU A 15 -7.57 7.79 2.81
C LEU A 15 -7.82 9.21 3.33
N TYR A 16 -8.75 9.95 2.70
CA TYR A 16 -9.13 11.28 3.16
C TYR A 16 -9.59 11.29 4.63
N PHE A 17 -10.40 10.32 5.05
CA PHE A 17 -10.83 10.24 6.45
C PHE A 17 -9.69 9.91 7.41
N ILE A 18 -8.76 9.03 7.01
CA ILE A 18 -7.58 8.68 7.81
C ILE A 18 -6.65 9.89 7.97
N ASP A 19 -6.36 10.58 6.88
CA ASP A 19 -5.49 11.77 6.89
C ASP A 19 -6.08 12.86 7.79
N MET A 20 -7.39 13.10 7.68
CA MET A 20 -8.09 14.08 8.52
C MET A 20 -8.14 13.65 9.99
N ALA A 21 -8.40 12.37 10.28
CA ALA A 21 -8.49 11.86 11.65
C ALA A 21 -7.14 11.94 12.37
N PHE A 22 -6.05 11.65 11.66
CA PHE A 22 -4.69 11.65 12.22
C PHE A 22 -3.95 12.97 12.04
N LYS A 23 -4.61 13.99 11.45
CA LYS A 23 -4.03 15.31 11.16
C LYS A 23 -2.73 15.21 10.37
N LEU A 24 -2.66 14.24 9.48
CA LEU A 24 -1.50 13.99 8.63
C LEU A 24 -1.50 15.03 7.52
N ASN A 25 -0.31 15.45 7.09
CA ASN A 25 -0.17 16.31 5.92
C ASN A 25 0.21 15.44 4.71
N PRO A 26 -0.76 14.97 3.90
CA PRO A 26 -0.49 14.07 2.79
C PRO A 26 0.32 14.74 1.66
N PHE A 27 0.37 16.08 1.62
CA PHE A 27 1.14 16.84 0.65
C PHE A 27 2.58 17.11 1.09
N ASN A 28 2.97 16.68 2.30
CA ASN A 28 4.39 16.62 2.64
C ASN A 28 5.08 15.59 1.72
N ALA A 29 6.17 15.99 1.06
CA ALA A 29 6.91 15.15 0.14
C ALA A 29 7.35 13.83 0.78
N GLU A 30 7.77 13.87 2.04
CA GLU A 30 8.18 12.66 2.78
C GLU A 30 7.01 11.70 2.97
N MET A 31 5.88 12.23 3.43
CA MET A 31 4.66 11.45 3.64
C MET A 31 4.13 10.84 2.33
N LEU A 32 4.18 11.59 1.23
CA LEU A 32 3.78 11.13 -0.08
C LEU A 32 4.65 9.97 -0.57
N ILE A 33 5.98 10.07 -0.40
CA ILE A 33 6.93 9.00 -0.75
C ILE A 33 6.68 7.77 0.11
N HIS A 34 6.58 7.94 1.43
CA HIS A 34 6.29 6.87 2.39
C HIS A 34 5.01 6.09 2.02
N SER A 35 3.95 6.84 1.72
CA SER A 35 2.63 6.33 1.40
C SER A 35 2.61 5.63 0.05
N GLY A 36 3.22 6.26 -0.96
CA GLY A 36 3.34 5.71 -2.31
C GLY A 36 4.13 4.41 -2.33
N LEU A 37 5.25 4.35 -1.60
CA LEU A 37 6.09 3.15 -1.55
C LEU A 37 5.37 1.98 -0.86
N ARG A 38 4.64 2.25 0.22
CA ARG A 38 3.81 1.25 0.92
C ARG A 38 2.64 0.77 0.07
N PHE A 39 1.98 1.68 -0.63
CA PHE A 39 0.93 1.31 -1.58
C PHE A 39 1.49 0.42 -2.71
N LEU A 40 2.63 0.78 -3.29
CA LEU A 40 3.28 0.00 -4.34
C LEU A 40 3.75 -1.37 -3.85
N ALA A 41 4.33 -1.44 -2.65
CA ALA A 41 4.72 -2.70 -2.03
C ALA A 41 3.49 -3.60 -1.82
N GLY A 42 2.40 -3.03 -1.30
CA GLY A 42 1.13 -3.73 -1.19
C GLY A 42 0.63 -4.22 -2.55
N PHE A 43 0.61 -3.34 -3.55
CA PHE A 43 0.13 -3.63 -4.89
C PHE A 43 0.92 -4.74 -5.58
N LEU A 44 2.24 -4.58 -5.70
CA LEU A 44 3.09 -5.51 -6.46
C LEU A 44 3.35 -6.80 -5.69
N VAL A 45 3.75 -6.71 -4.42
CA VAL A 45 4.20 -7.87 -3.66
C VAL A 45 3.02 -8.68 -3.15
N LEU A 46 2.11 -8.04 -2.41
CA LEU A 46 0.97 -8.73 -1.81
C LEU A 46 -0.15 -8.96 -2.83
N GLY A 47 -0.61 -7.91 -3.51
CA GLY A 47 -1.72 -7.98 -4.45
C GLY A 47 -1.42 -8.89 -5.65
N ILE A 48 -0.35 -8.58 -6.39
CA ILE A 48 0.03 -9.35 -7.57
C ILE A 48 0.81 -10.61 -7.19
N GLY A 49 1.91 -10.47 -6.45
CA GLY A 49 2.85 -11.57 -6.20
C GLY A 49 2.29 -12.71 -5.34
N VAL A 50 1.59 -12.37 -4.24
CA VAL A 50 1.03 -13.36 -3.30
C VAL A 50 -0.38 -13.76 -3.68
N PHE A 51 -1.31 -12.81 -3.80
CA PHE A 51 -2.74 -13.12 -3.91
C PHE A 51 -3.21 -13.47 -5.32
N TYR A 52 -2.63 -12.86 -6.35
CA TYR A 52 -3.03 -13.16 -7.74
C TYR A 52 -2.17 -14.24 -8.40
N ALA A 53 -0.85 -14.02 -8.45
CA ALA A 53 0.07 -14.88 -9.19
C ALA A 53 0.55 -16.08 -8.37
N HIS A 54 0.40 -16.05 -7.04
CA HIS A 54 0.85 -17.09 -6.11
C HIS A 54 2.33 -17.48 -6.27
N LYS A 55 3.18 -16.54 -6.73
CA LYS A 55 4.61 -16.77 -6.95
C LYS A 55 5.46 -16.44 -5.73
N ILE A 56 4.94 -15.62 -4.82
CA ILE A 56 5.62 -15.22 -3.59
C ILE A 56 4.87 -15.84 -2.41
N SER A 57 5.61 -16.46 -1.48
CA SER A 57 4.98 -16.96 -0.25
C SER A 57 4.58 -15.80 0.66
N LEU A 58 3.43 -15.93 1.35
CA LEU A 58 2.96 -14.90 2.28
C LEU A 58 4.01 -14.57 3.36
N LYS A 59 4.72 -15.60 3.87
CA LYS A 59 5.79 -15.43 4.86
C LYS A 59 6.90 -14.51 4.33
N PHE A 60 7.36 -14.77 3.11
CA PHE A 60 8.41 -13.94 2.49
C PHE A 60 7.91 -12.53 2.21
N ALA A 61 6.69 -12.38 1.71
CA ALA A 61 6.10 -11.06 1.45
C ALA A 61 5.95 -10.21 2.73
N VAL A 62 5.48 -10.81 3.83
CA VAL A 62 5.39 -10.14 5.13
C VAL A 62 6.78 -9.75 5.61
N CYS A 63 7.77 -10.66 5.54
CA CYS A 63 9.15 -10.35 5.92
C CYS A 63 9.73 -9.20 5.07
N PHE A 64 9.48 -9.20 3.76
CA PHE A 64 9.92 -8.15 2.85
C PHE A 64 9.27 -6.80 3.16
N VAL A 65 7.96 -6.77 3.44
CA VAL A 65 7.23 -5.54 3.82
C VAL A 65 7.75 -5.00 5.15
N LEU A 66 7.99 -5.87 6.14
CA LEU A 66 8.57 -5.46 7.42
C LEU A 66 10.01 -4.94 7.24
N ALA A 67 10.82 -5.59 6.41
CA ALA A 67 12.17 -5.12 6.10
C ALA A 67 12.16 -3.76 5.39
N LEU A 68 11.22 -3.51 4.49
CA LEU A 68 11.03 -2.20 3.87
C LEU A 68 10.63 -1.13 4.90
N ALA A 69 9.69 -1.42 5.79
CA ALA A 69 9.28 -0.49 6.84
C ALA A 69 10.46 -0.15 7.78
N LEU A 70 11.22 -1.16 8.22
CA LEU A 70 12.40 -0.95 9.06
C LEU A 70 13.50 -0.15 8.35
N ALA A 71 13.71 -0.37 7.05
CA ALA A 71 14.68 0.41 6.28
C ALA A 71 14.30 1.89 6.19
N ASP A 72 13.01 2.16 6.06
CA ASP A 72 12.42 3.50 6.04
C ASP A 72 12.59 4.19 7.40
N ASP A 73 12.27 3.48 8.50
CA ASP A 73 12.44 3.99 9.86
C ASP A 73 13.92 4.31 10.17
N ILE A 74 14.85 3.45 9.73
CA ILE A 74 16.30 3.70 9.86
C ILE A 74 16.70 4.96 9.08
N TRP A 75 16.19 5.12 7.86
CA TRP A 75 16.48 6.28 7.02
C TRP A 75 15.98 7.58 7.66
N ASP A 76 14.80 7.58 8.26
CA ASP A 76 14.26 8.74 8.97
C ASP A 76 15.03 9.05 10.24
N TYR A 77 15.44 8.02 10.98
CA TYR A 77 16.31 8.17 12.15
C TYR A 77 17.63 8.86 11.79
N THR A 78 18.27 8.50 10.67
CA THR A 78 19.52 9.15 10.24
C THR A 78 19.37 10.63 9.89
N ARG A 79 18.14 11.09 9.63
CA ARG A 79 17.82 12.49 9.29
C ARG A 79 17.20 13.26 10.46
N ASN A 80 17.15 12.66 11.66
CA ASN A 80 16.45 13.19 12.85
C ASN A 80 14.98 13.54 12.57
N VAL A 81 14.31 12.75 11.72
CA VAL A 81 12.87 12.85 11.49
C VAL A 81 12.19 11.86 12.43
N ASP A 82 11.44 12.36 13.40
CA ASP A 82 10.74 11.52 14.38
C ASP A 82 9.41 11.03 13.76
N SER A 83 9.49 9.99 12.92
CA SER A 83 8.37 9.44 12.16
C SER A 83 7.70 8.22 12.82
N PHE A 84 8.22 7.75 13.95
CA PHE A 84 7.72 6.57 14.66
C PHE A 84 6.48 6.90 15.51
N ASN A 85 5.37 7.19 14.82
CA ASN A 85 4.09 7.46 15.46
C ASN A 85 3.03 6.42 15.09
N PHE A 86 2.14 6.12 16.03
CA PHE A 86 1.12 5.08 15.87
C PHE A 86 0.17 5.37 14.69
N GLU A 87 -0.17 6.63 14.49
CA GLU A 87 -1.00 7.11 13.38
C GLU A 87 -0.33 6.85 12.01
N VAL A 88 0.97 7.11 11.90
CA VAL A 88 1.74 6.86 10.67
C VAL A 88 1.82 5.36 10.39
N MET A 89 1.94 4.54 11.44
CA MET A 89 1.91 3.08 11.31
C MET A 89 0.54 2.58 10.83
N LEU A 90 -0.57 3.10 11.35
CA LEU A 90 -1.92 2.73 10.90
C LEU A 90 -2.19 3.18 9.46
N HIS A 91 -1.81 4.42 9.13
CA HIS A 91 -1.85 4.92 7.76
C HIS A 91 -1.04 4.02 6.81
N SER A 92 0.15 3.59 7.25
CA SER A 92 1.02 2.68 6.51
C SER A 92 0.38 1.32 6.22
N MET A 93 -0.27 0.72 7.22
CA MET A 93 -1.00 -0.54 7.04
C MET A 93 -2.18 -0.37 6.07
N TYR A 94 -2.88 0.75 6.16
CA TYR A 94 -3.96 1.07 5.24
C TYR A 94 -3.45 1.17 3.79
N MET A 95 -2.35 1.88 3.54
CA MET A 95 -1.78 1.99 2.19
C MET A 95 -1.36 0.63 1.62
N LEU A 96 -0.76 -0.23 2.46
CA LEU A 96 -0.40 -1.61 2.08
C LEU A 96 -1.63 -2.44 1.72
N ALA A 97 -2.67 -2.41 2.56
CA ALA A 97 -3.90 -3.16 2.34
C ALA A 97 -4.64 -2.68 1.09
N TRP A 98 -4.75 -1.36 0.90
CA TRP A 98 -5.38 -0.77 -0.26
C TRP A 98 -4.61 -1.06 -1.55
N GLY A 99 -3.27 -0.96 -1.52
CA GLY A 99 -2.40 -1.37 -2.60
C GLY A 99 -2.63 -2.83 -2.99
N ALA A 100 -2.59 -3.74 -2.01
CA ALA A 100 -2.79 -5.17 -2.22
C ALA A 100 -4.14 -5.50 -2.85
N LEU A 101 -5.22 -4.92 -2.33
CA LEU A 101 -6.56 -5.08 -2.89
C LEU A 101 -6.63 -4.58 -4.33
N THR A 102 -6.06 -3.40 -4.59
CA THR A 102 -6.03 -2.78 -5.92
C THR A 102 -5.26 -3.66 -6.92
N GLY A 103 -4.07 -4.14 -6.56
CA GLY A 103 -3.25 -5.00 -7.40
C GLY A 103 -3.93 -6.32 -7.74
N TYR A 104 -4.51 -6.99 -6.74
CA TYR A 104 -5.27 -8.22 -6.94
C TYR A 104 -6.47 -8.01 -7.87
N VAL A 105 -7.29 -7.00 -7.59
CA VAL A 105 -8.49 -6.69 -8.38
C VAL A 105 -8.15 -6.30 -9.81
N LEU A 106 -7.10 -5.49 -10.00
CA LEU A 106 -6.65 -5.07 -11.33
C LEU A 106 -6.24 -6.29 -12.15
N MET A 107 -5.39 -7.16 -11.61
CA MET A 107 -4.92 -8.34 -12.33
C MET A 107 -6.05 -9.31 -12.63
N LYS A 108 -6.93 -9.56 -11.66
CA LYS A 108 -8.12 -10.39 -11.86
C LYS A 108 -9.01 -9.83 -12.98
N ARG A 109 -9.22 -8.52 -13.03
CA ARG A 109 -10.04 -7.90 -14.08
C ARG A 109 -9.34 -7.82 -15.44
N TRP A 110 -8.02 -7.66 -15.48
CA TRP A 110 -7.26 -7.45 -16.72
C TRP A 110 -6.83 -8.76 -17.41
N LEU A 111 -6.51 -9.80 -16.65
CA LEU A 111 -6.11 -11.10 -17.21
C LEU A 111 -7.29 -12.07 -17.40
N ASP A 112 -8.24 -12.14 -16.46
CA ASP A 112 -9.40 -13.01 -16.65
C ASP A 112 -10.37 -12.43 -17.68
N GLY A 113 -10.43 -11.10 -17.80
CA GLY A 113 -11.19 -10.44 -18.86
C GLY A 113 -10.68 -10.74 -20.27
N ARG A 114 -9.38 -11.07 -20.41
CA ARG A 114 -8.75 -11.45 -21.69
C ARG A 114 -8.85 -12.94 -22.03
N LYS A 115 -9.32 -13.80 -21.11
CA LYS A 115 -9.56 -15.23 -21.38
C LYS A 115 -10.96 -15.50 -21.94
N LEU A 116 -11.83 -14.50 -21.95
CA LEU A 116 -13.24 -14.59 -22.37
C LEU A 116 -13.49 -13.91 -23.74
N GLU A 117 -12.44 -13.39 -24.38
CA GLU A 117 -12.40 -12.92 -25.77
C GLU A 117 -11.57 -13.89 -26.60
#